data_AF-A0A6I0DNC1-F1
#
_entry.id   AF-A0A6I0DNC1-F1
#
_cell.length_a   1.000
_cell.length_b   1.000
_cell.length_c   1.000
_cell.angle_alpha   90.00
_cell.angle_beta   90.00
_cell.angle_gamma   90.00
#
_symmetry.space_group_name_H-M   'P 1'
#
loop_
_entity.id
_entity.type
_entity.pdbx_description
1 polymer ?
#
loop_
_entity_poly.entity_id
_entity_poly.type
_entity_poly.pdbx_seq_one_letter_code
_entity_poly.pdbx_strand_id
1 'polypeptide(L)' 'MTPDASTWRSSAEYDHLDALTASDLAWEWLRRNDAYDADFEASASGRGVPEPLTEHIRQRWGLRFPRQPSDTTS' A
#
# COMPACT_ATOMS: atom_id res chain seq x y z
N MET A 1 12.52 -20.17 11.84
CA MET A 1 12.54 -21.00 10.61
C MET A 1 13.20 -20.18 9.53
N THR A 2 14.35 -20.64 9.02
CA THR A 2 15.02 -19.98 7.90
C THR A 2 14.28 -20.38 6.63
N PRO A 3 13.82 -19.43 5.79
CA PRO A 3 13.20 -19.79 4.53
C PRO A 3 14.23 -20.52 3.67
N ASP A 4 13.83 -21.63 3.06
CA ASP A 4 14.70 -22.36 2.15
C ASP A 4 14.96 -21.49 0.92
N ALA A 5 16.20 -21.00 0.81
CA ALA A 5 16.59 -20.11 -0.28
C ALA A 5 16.98 -20.89 -1.53
N SER A 6 16.92 -22.23 -1.57
CA SER A 6 17.39 -23.02 -2.73
C SER A 6 16.52 -22.80 -3.96
N THR A 7 15.25 -22.43 -3.74
CA THR A 7 14.23 -22.20 -4.78
C THR A 7 14.24 -20.78 -5.35
N TRP A 8 15.13 -19.88 -4.88
CA TRP A 8 15.16 -18.46 -5.31
C TRP A 8 15.43 -18.23 -6.81
N ARG A 9 15.90 -19.24 -7.54
CA ARG A 9 16.09 -19.20 -9.00
C ARG A 9 14.99 -19.90 -9.80
N SER A 10 14.06 -20.57 -9.13
CA SER A 10 12.95 -21.24 -9.78
C SER A 10 11.90 -20.20 -10.17
N SER A 11 11.67 -20.04 -11.48
CA SER A 11 10.63 -19.14 -12.00
C SER A 11 9.22 -19.52 -11.52
N ALA A 12 8.99 -20.81 -11.25
CA ALA A 12 7.70 -21.32 -10.74
C ALA A 12 7.28 -20.71 -9.40
N GLU A 13 8.25 -20.35 -8.54
CA GLU A 13 7.95 -19.70 -7.25
C GLU A 13 7.49 -18.25 -7.43
N TYR A 14 7.75 -17.66 -8.60
CA TYR A 14 7.40 -16.28 -8.95
C TYR A 14 6.29 -16.20 -10.00
N ASP A 15 5.68 -17.32 -10.40
CA ASP A 15 4.56 -17.35 -11.36
C ASP A 15 3.38 -16.48 -10.87
N HIS A 16 3.17 -16.45 -9.56
CA HIS A 16 2.19 -15.57 -8.92
C HIS A 16 2.43 -14.08 -9.19
N LEU A 17 3.69 -13.64 -9.40
CA LEU A 17 4.02 -12.26 -9.75
C LEU A 17 3.60 -11.90 -11.19
N ASP A 18 3.50 -12.89 -12.09
CA ASP A 18 3.03 -12.68 -13.46
C ASP A 18 1.52 -12.38 -13.50
N ALA A 19 0.79 -12.96 -12.55
CA ALA A 19 -0.63 -12.66 -12.32
C ALA A 19 -0.85 -11.34 -11.55
N LEU A 20 0.18 -10.76 -10.94
CA LEU A 20 0.06 -9.49 -10.24
C LEU A 20 -0.01 -8.33 -11.23
N THR A 21 -1.03 -7.51 -11.06
CA THR A 21 -1.09 -6.23 -11.76
C THR A 21 0.02 -5.30 -11.26
N ALA A 22 0.42 -4.32 -12.09
CA ALA A 22 1.39 -3.30 -11.68
C ALA A 22 0.99 -2.57 -10.38
N SER A 23 -0.32 -2.45 -10.11
CA SER A 23 -0.85 -1.87 -8.87
C SER A 23 -0.61 -2.76 -7.65
N ASP A 24 -0.73 -4.08 -7.80
CA ASP A 24 -0.52 -5.02 -6.69
C ASP A 24 0.98 -5.08 -6.33
N LEU A 25 1.84 -5.14 -7.35
CA LEU A 25 3.29 -5.05 -7.16
C LEU A 25 3.67 -3.73 -6.47
N ALA A 26 3.17 -2.59 -6.95
CA ALA A 26 3.43 -1.29 -6.33
C ALA A 26 2.97 -1.25 -4.85
N TRP A 27 1.85 -1.89 -4.53
CA TRP A 27 1.35 -1.99 -3.16
C TRP A 27 2.23 -2.85 -2.25
N GLU A 28 2.74 -3.98 -2.76
CA GLU A 28 3.66 -4.86 -2.03
C GLU A 28 5.00 -4.18 -1.69
N TRP A 29 5.48 -3.28 -2.54
CA TRP A 29 6.64 -2.44 -2.26
C TRP A 29 6.31 -1.34 -1.27
N LEU A 30 5.14 -0.71 -1.41
CA LEU A 30 4.73 0.41 -0.55
C LEU A 30 4.53 -0.03 0.90
N ARG A 31 3.87 -1.17 1.14
CA ARG A 31 3.63 -1.70 2.49
C ARG A 31 4.90 -2.13 3.23
N ARG A 32 5.99 -2.41 2.50
CA ARG A 32 7.29 -2.81 3.05
C ARG A 32 8.21 -1.61 3.29
N ASN A 33 7.77 -0.40 2.97
CA ASN A 33 8.54 0.81 3.18
C ASN A 33 8.31 1.37 4.59
N ASP A 34 9.35 1.37 5.43
CA ASP A 34 9.31 1.92 6.80
C ASP A 34 8.84 3.38 6.86
N ALA A 35 9.14 4.19 5.84
CA ALA A 35 8.68 5.57 5.80
C ALA A 35 7.16 5.65 5.53
N TYR A 36 6.62 4.73 4.72
CA TYR A 36 5.18 4.63 4.52
C TYR A 36 4.48 4.16 5.79
N ASP A 37 5.05 3.17 6.48
CA ASP A 37 4.54 2.67 7.77
C ASP A 37 4.49 3.80 8.82
N ALA A 38 5.57 4.57 8.96
CA ALA A 38 5.62 5.72 9.86
C ALA A 38 4.63 6.84 9.48
N ASP A 39 4.50 7.18 8.19
CA ASP A 39 3.51 8.15 7.71
C ASP A 39 2.08 7.64 7.97
N PHE A 40 1.83 6.34 7.78
CA PHE A 40 0.53 5.70 8.02
C PHE A 40 0.18 5.68 9.50
N GLU A 41 1.08 5.26 10.38
CA GLU A 41 0.88 5.26 11.83
C GLU A 41 0.69 6.68 12.39
N ALA A 42 1.46 7.66 11.89
CA ALA A 42 1.24 9.07 12.22
C ALA A 42 -0.17 9.53 11.80
N SER A 43 -0.70 9.00 10.69
CA SER A 43 -2.06 9.29 10.24
C SER A 43 -3.17 8.54 10.98
N ALA A 44 -2.92 7.30 11.39
CA ALA A 44 -3.86 6.48 12.14
C ALA A 44 -3.95 6.88 13.62
N SER A 45 -2.82 7.32 14.20
CA SER A 45 -2.72 7.78 15.59
C SER A 45 -3.40 9.13 15.83
N GLY A 46 -3.58 9.93 14.77
CA GLY A 46 -4.40 11.14 14.78
C GLY A 46 -5.89 10.80 14.82
N ARG A 47 -6.43 10.41 15.97
CA ARG A 47 -7.88 10.19 16.18
C ARG A 47 -8.67 11.42 15.73
N GLY A 48 -9.30 11.32 14.57
CA GLY A 48 -10.14 12.36 13.99
C GLY A 48 -9.51 12.89 12.72
N VAL A 49 -9.80 12.22 11.60
CA VAL A 49 -9.35 12.53 10.24
C VAL A 49 -9.22 14.03 10.01
N PRO A 50 -8.00 14.58 9.93
CA PRO A 50 -7.83 15.79 9.17
C PRO A 50 -7.62 15.30 7.72
N GLU A 51 -8.62 15.47 6.86
CA GLU A 51 -8.49 15.29 5.40
C GLU A 51 -7.12 15.70 4.81
N PRO A 52 -6.42 16.76 5.27
CA PRO A 52 -5.09 17.09 4.77
C PRO A 52 -4.02 16.02 4.99
N LEU A 53 -4.13 15.13 5.99
CA LEU A 53 -3.13 14.10 6.24
C LEU A 53 -3.29 12.89 5.32
N THR A 54 -4.54 12.51 5.03
CA THR A 54 -4.82 11.52 3.98
C THR A 54 -4.40 12.06 2.60
N GLU A 55 -4.66 13.34 2.34
CA GLU A 55 -4.22 13.98 1.10
C GLU A 55 -2.69 14.07 0.98
N HIS A 56 -1.99 14.32 2.08
CA HIS A 56 -0.53 14.31 2.11
C HIS A 56 0.05 12.92 1.79
N ILE A 57 -0.52 11.85 2.35
CA ILE A 57 -0.12 10.47 2.02
C ILE A 57 -0.40 10.17 0.54
N ARG A 58 -1.53 10.62 -0.02
CA ARG A 58 -1.86 10.45 -1.44
C ARG A 58 -0.88 11.18 -2.35
N GLN A 59 -0.52 12.42 -2.05
CA GLN A 59 0.40 13.20 -2.87
C GLN A 59 1.84 12.68 -2.77
N ARG A 60 2.26 12.27 -1.57
CA ARG A 60 3.62 11.76 -1.34
C ARG A 60 3.85 10.38 -1.95
N TRP A 61 2.85 9.49 -1.88
CA TRP A 61 2.98 8.09 -2.31
C TRP A 61 2.21 7.76 -3.60
N GLY A 62 1.50 8.74 -4.18
CA GLY A 62 0.74 8.56 -5.43
C GLY A 62 -0.51 7.68 -5.29
N LEU A 63 -0.98 7.42 -4.07
CA LEU A 63 -2.14 6.56 -3.83
C LEU A 63 -3.44 7.28 -4.19
N ARG A 64 -4.31 6.60 -4.95
CA ARG A 64 -5.66 7.09 -5.25
C ARG A 64 -6.68 6.19 -4.58
N PHE A 65 -7.11 6.59 -3.39
CA PHE A 65 -8.26 5.94 -2.75
C PHE A 65 -9.54 6.39 -3.46
N PRO A 66 -10.51 5.48 -3.72
CA PRO A 66 -11.83 5.91 -4.15
C PRO A 66 -12.37 6.86 -3.08
N ARG A 67 -12.62 8.12 -3.47
CA ARG A 67 -13.34 9.08 -2.61
C ARG A 67 -14.66 8.38 -2.29
N GLN A 68 -14.98 8.17 -1.00
CA GLN A 68 -16.31 7.69 -0.64
C GLN A 68 -17.32 8.58 -1.37
N PRO A 69 -18.31 8.01 -2.07
CA PRO A 69 -19.33 8.82 -2.68
C PRO A 69 -19.89 9.69 -1.57
N SER A 70 -19.79 11.01 -1.74
CA SER A 70 -20.50 11.95 -0.89
C SER A 70 -21.95 11.49 -0.95
N ASP A 71 -22.48 11.00 0.16
CA ASP A 71 -23.90 10.73 0.30
C ASP A 71 -24.59 12.09 0.12
N THR A 72 -24.85 12.43 -1.14
CA THR A 72 -25.56 13.63 -1.54
C THR A 72 -27.02 13.25 -1.39
N THR A 73 -27.47 13.24 -0.14
CA THR A 73 -28.89 13.19 0.15
C THR A 73 -29.49 14.53 -0.32
N SER A 74 -30.25 14.49 -1.41
CA SER A 74 -31.27 15.49 -1.76
C SER A 74 -32.39 14.82 -2.53
#